data_AF-A0A1I1ILW2-F1
#
_entry.id   AF-A0A1I1ILW2-F1
#
_cell.length_a   1.000
_cell.length_b   1.000
_cell.length_c   1.000
_cell.angle_alpha   90.00
_cell.angle_beta   90.00
_cell.angle_gamma   90.00
#
_symmetry.space_group_name_H-M   'P 1'
#
loop_
_entity.id
_entity.type
_entity.pdbx_description
1 polymer ?
#
loop_
_entity_poly.entity_id
_entity_poly.type
_entity_poly.pdbx_seq_one_letter_code
_entity_poly.pdbx_strand_id
1 'polypeptide(L)'
;MAKTITEIVLESGAPGEFDRNGSDFDILRDAVVAADLADALNDPSASLTVFAPIDEAFVGLANTLGYEEAHEKGAFRYIVESLTLLGNGDPIPLLTEVLTYHVAAGELDAADVLSSTRIPTLQGGRLRVDDGTTPPSLIDADVGVPNPGIIATDIAAENGVIHALDGVLLPLSVSGILSQRGTDLVIGDGASTVYETRGGNDYVSAGAGNDMVLAGRGNDVVLGRNGSDVLKGQLGADTLIGNKGSDQLNGNRGRDVVDGGRDNDQLRGGAGDDTFVFSKGYDRDVVIDFRNGQDVIDVRGTDIDTFGKLDDTFVDRAFGTVLDFGNGDRLVLLGVDQSRLDESDFIFA
;
A
#
# COMPACT_ATOMS: atom_id res chain seq x y z
N MET A 1 -24.72 -18.59 -26.36
CA MET A 1 -23.29 -18.51 -26.67
C MET A 1 -22.56 -18.89 -25.40
N ALA A 2 -21.39 -19.54 -25.51
CA ALA A 2 -20.47 -19.54 -24.36
C ALA A 2 -20.03 -18.09 -24.13
N LYS A 3 -19.68 -17.73 -22.89
CA LYS A 3 -19.22 -16.38 -22.58
C LYS A 3 -17.72 -16.30 -22.78
N THR A 4 -17.19 -15.17 -23.27
CA THR A 4 -15.74 -14.92 -23.26
C THR A 4 -15.23 -14.72 -21.84
N ILE A 5 -13.91 -14.74 -21.63
CA ILE A 5 -13.28 -14.43 -20.34
C ILE A 5 -13.73 -13.05 -19.86
N THR A 6 -13.71 -12.08 -20.77
CA THR A 6 -14.16 -10.72 -20.46
C THR A 6 -15.62 -10.72 -20.05
N GLU A 7 -16.52 -11.39 -20.77
CA GLU A 7 -17.93 -11.48 -20.37
C GLU A 7 -18.12 -12.19 -19.02
N ILE A 8 -17.30 -13.18 -18.66
CA ILE A 8 -17.37 -13.84 -17.34
C ILE A 8 -16.94 -12.89 -16.23
N VAL A 9 -15.82 -12.18 -16.40
CA VAL A 9 -15.29 -11.21 -15.42
C VAL A 9 -16.15 -9.94 -15.34
N LEU A 10 -16.71 -9.48 -16.46
CA LEU A 10 -17.56 -8.30 -16.51
C LEU A 10 -19.00 -8.55 -16.02
N GLU A 11 -19.50 -9.79 -16.12
CA GLU A 11 -20.84 -10.16 -15.63
C GLU A 11 -20.83 -10.75 -14.21
N SER A 12 -19.66 -11.03 -13.62
CA SER A 12 -19.54 -11.29 -12.19
C SER A 12 -19.61 -9.96 -11.44
N GLY A 13 -20.67 -9.76 -10.64
CA GLY A 13 -20.94 -8.48 -10.00
C GLY A 13 -21.51 -7.44 -10.98
N ALA A 14 -22.50 -6.65 -10.57
CA ALA A 14 -23.02 -5.59 -11.42
C ALA A 14 -22.14 -4.34 -11.27
N PRO A 15 -21.95 -3.52 -12.32
CA PRO A 15 -21.12 -2.31 -12.24
C PRO A 15 -21.47 -1.43 -11.04
N GLY A 16 -20.49 -1.23 -10.13
CA GLY A 16 -20.65 -0.42 -8.93
C GLY A 16 -21.18 -1.16 -7.69
N GLU A 17 -21.12 -2.50 -7.67
CA GLU A 17 -21.55 -3.35 -6.55
C GLU A 17 -20.36 -3.99 -5.80
N PHE A 18 -19.28 -3.23 -5.58
CA PHE A 18 -18.10 -3.53 -4.71
C PHE A 18 -18.44 -3.82 -3.23
N ASP A 19 -19.65 -4.27 -2.90
CA ASP A 19 -20.10 -4.46 -1.53
C ASP A 19 -20.99 -5.69 -1.34
N ARG A 20 -21.31 -6.44 -2.42
CA ARG A 20 -22.32 -7.49 -2.33
C ARG A 20 -21.79 -8.88 -2.04
N ASN A 21 -20.54 -9.20 -2.38
CA ASN A 21 -19.81 -10.38 -1.88
C ASN A 21 -18.33 -10.32 -2.32
N GLY A 22 -17.37 -10.59 -1.44
CA GLY A 22 -15.94 -10.56 -1.81
C GLY A 22 -15.45 -11.69 -2.74
N SER A 23 -16.36 -12.45 -3.35
CA SER A 23 -16.06 -13.60 -4.22
C SER A 23 -16.33 -13.32 -5.71
N ASP A 24 -16.65 -12.09 -6.07
CA ASP A 24 -16.75 -11.63 -7.46
C ASP A 24 -15.44 -10.97 -7.92
N PHE A 25 -15.46 -10.38 -9.12
CA PHE A 25 -14.28 -9.88 -9.84
C PHE A 25 -14.44 -8.39 -10.23
N ASP A 26 -15.23 -7.63 -9.48
CA ASP A 26 -15.54 -6.23 -9.79
C ASP A 26 -14.27 -5.35 -9.80
N ILE A 27 -13.33 -5.60 -8.88
CA ILE A 27 -12.04 -4.91 -8.84
C ILE A 27 -11.15 -5.32 -10.03
N LEU A 28 -11.13 -6.61 -10.37
CA LEU A 28 -10.36 -7.11 -11.52
C LEU A 28 -10.87 -6.52 -12.84
N ARG A 29 -12.20 -6.44 -13.01
CA ARG A 29 -12.84 -5.77 -14.15
C ARG A 29 -12.29 -4.35 -14.30
N ASP A 30 -12.36 -3.57 -13.23
CA ASP A 30 -12.02 -2.15 -13.29
C ASP A 30 -10.53 -1.96 -13.57
N ALA A 31 -9.67 -2.83 -13.03
CA ALA A 31 -8.26 -2.90 -13.36
C ALA A 31 -8.01 -3.19 -14.85
N VAL A 32 -8.69 -4.18 -15.43
CA VAL A 32 -8.58 -4.54 -16.86
C VAL A 32 -9.04 -3.41 -17.77
N VAL A 33 -10.14 -2.74 -17.42
CA VAL A 33 -10.64 -1.57 -18.16
C VAL A 33 -9.66 -0.40 -18.06
N ALA A 34 -9.13 -0.11 -16.87
CA ALA A 34 -8.15 0.96 -16.66
C ALA A 34 -6.84 0.71 -17.44
N ALA A 35 -6.43 -0.55 -17.59
CA ALA A 35 -5.24 -0.95 -18.33
C ALA A 35 -5.46 -1.12 -19.84
N ASP A 36 -6.66 -0.86 -20.36
CA ASP A 36 -7.02 -1.04 -21.79
C ASP A 36 -6.80 -2.48 -22.30
N LEU A 37 -7.03 -3.49 -21.44
CA LEU A 37 -6.83 -4.91 -21.75
C LEU A 37 -8.13 -5.65 -22.09
N ALA A 38 -9.29 -4.99 -21.99
CA ALA A 38 -10.59 -5.62 -22.20
C ALA A 38 -10.73 -6.24 -23.60
N ASP A 39 -10.31 -5.54 -24.65
CA ASP A 39 -10.37 -6.06 -26.02
C ASP A 39 -9.49 -7.30 -26.21
N ALA A 40 -8.31 -7.33 -25.57
CA ALA A 40 -7.40 -8.46 -25.65
C ALA A 40 -7.96 -9.72 -24.98
N LEU A 41 -8.66 -9.56 -23.85
CA LEU A 41 -9.33 -10.66 -23.15
C LEU A 41 -10.67 -11.07 -23.77
N ASN A 42 -11.22 -10.27 -24.69
CA ASN A 42 -12.50 -10.53 -25.35
C ASN A 42 -12.34 -11.15 -26.75
N ASP A 43 -11.11 -11.28 -27.26
CA ASP A 43 -10.85 -11.92 -28.56
C ASP A 43 -11.29 -13.40 -28.52
N PRO A 44 -12.34 -13.79 -29.28
CA PRO A 44 -12.85 -15.17 -29.28
C PRO A 44 -11.87 -16.17 -29.93
N SER A 45 -10.86 -15.68 -30.66
CA SER A 45 -9.82 -16.51 -31.27
C SER A 45 -8.62 -16.75 -30.35
N ALA A 46 -8.56 -16.04 -29.23
CA ALA A 46 -7.54 -16.28 -28.22
C ALA A 46 -7.76 -17.65 -27.54
N SER A 47 -6.67 -18.19 -27.00
CA SER A 47 -6.70 -19.35 -26.11
C SER A 47 -5.82 -18.99 -24.93
N LEU A 48 -6.45 -18.69 -23.80
CA LEU A 48 -5.82 -18.10 -22.62
C LEU A 48 -6.20 -18.86 -21.35
N THR A 49 -5.28 -18.86 -20.39
CA THR A 49 -5.58 -19.18 -19.00
C THR A 49 -5.45 -17.92 -18.17
N VAL A 50 -6.50 -17.54 -17.47
CA VAL A 50 -6.50 -16.39 -16.55
C VAL A 50 -6.58 -16.88 -15.12
N PHE A 51 -5.59 -16.51 -14.33
CA PHE A 51 -5.60 -16.69 -12.88
C PHE A 51 -6.22 -15.44 -12.25
N ALA A 52 -7.53 -15.44 -12.04
CA ALA A 52 -8.30 -14.26 -11.67
C ALA A 52 -8.35 -14.08 -10.14
N PRO A 53 -7.75 -13.02 -9.55
CA PRO A 53 -7.97 -12.70 -8.14
C PRO A 53 -9.39 -12.21 -7.91
N ILE A 54 -10.06 -12.71 -6.87
CA ILE A 54 -11.37 -12.21 -6.42
C ILE A 54 -11.22 -10.86 -5.69
N ASP A 55 -12.32 -10.19 -5.41
CA ASP A 55 -12.30 -8.88 -4.73
C ASP A 55 -11.68 -8.94 -3.32
N GLU A 56 -11.92 -10.01 -2.55
CA GLU A 56 -11.25 -10.25 -1.26
C GLU A 56 -9.73 -10.35 -1.40
N ALA A 57 -9.22 -10.85 -2.54
CA ALA A 57 -7.79 -10.92 -2.81
C ALA A 57 -7.17 -9.52 -2.96
N PHE A 58 -7.86 -8.60 -3.64
CA PHE A 58 -7.41 -7.22 -3.76
C PHE A 58 -7.48 -6.48 -2.42
N VAL A 59 -8.54 -6.71 -1.62
CA VAL A 59 -8.60 -6.16 -0.26
C VAL A 59 -7.45 -6.71 0.59
N GLY A 60 -7.14 -8.00 0.48
CA GLY A 60 -5.99 -8.62 1.12
C GLY A 60 -4.65 -7.97 0.73
N LEU A 61 -4.43 -7.73 -0.56
CA LEU A 61 -3.25 -7.00 -1.03
C LEU A 61 -3.21 -5.57 -0.48
N ALA A 62 -4.32 -4.83 -0.53
CA ALA A 62 -4.39 -3.48 0.01
C ALA A 62 -4.04 -3.46 1.50
N ASN A 63 -4.52 -4.43 2.28
CA ASN A 63 -4.20 -4.57 3.70
C ASN A 63 -2.70 -4.85 3.92
N THR A 64 -2.12 -5.75 3.13
CA THR A 64 -0.67 -6.01 3.12
C THR A 64 0.13 -4.75 2.81
N LEU A 65 -0.37 -3.91 1.90
CA LEU A 65 0.27 -2.66 1.56
C LEU A 65 0.12 -1.64 2.68
N GLY A 66 -1.05 -1.44 3.28
CA GLY A 66 -1.21 -0.38 4.29
C GLY A 66 -2.64 0.01 4.63
N TYR A 67 -3.60 -0.49 3.86
CA TYR A 67 -5.00 -0.14 3.99
C TYR A 67 -5.60 -0.75 5.26
N GLU A 68 -6.25 0.07 6.09
CA GLU A 68 -6.83 -0.36 7.37
C GLU A 68 -8.38 -0.35 7.36
N GLU A 69 -9.01 0.13 6.28
CA GLU A 69 -10.46 0.15 6.15
C GLU A 69 -10.99 -1.19 5.57
N ALA A 70 -12.30 -1.45 5.72
CA ALA A 70 -12.91 -2.72 5.33
C ALA A 70 -13.63 -2.70 3.97
N HIS A 71 -13.58 -1.58 3.23
CA HIS A 71 -14.39 -1.40 2.02
C HIS A 71 -13.56 -1.60 0.74
N GLU A 72 -14.05 -2.45 -0.17
CA GLU A 72 -13.42 -2.82 -1.44
C GLU A 72 -13.09 -1.60 -2.33
N LYS A 73 -14.01 -0.63 -2.43
CA LYS A 73 -13.78 0.60 -3.22
C LYS A 73 -12.57 1.39 -2.73
N GLY A 74 -12.38 1.48 -1.41
CA GLY A 74 -11.22 2.16 -0.85
C GLY A 74 -9.94 1.36 -1.05
N ALA A 75 -10.01 0.02 -0.98
CA ALA A 75 -8.87 -0.86 -1.22
C ALA A 75 -8.35 -0.73 -2.67
N PHE A 76 -9.24 -0.73 -3.66
CA PHE A 76 -8.82 -0.56 -5.06
C PHE A 76 -8.18 0.82 -5.29
N ARG A 77 -8.78 1.88 -4.76
CA ARG A 77 -8.19 3.23 -4.81
C ARG A 77 -6.80 3.25 -4.18
N TYR A 78 -6.64 2.62 -3.02
CA TYR A 78 -5.36 2.54 -2.32
C TYR A 78 -4.29 1.85 -3.16
N ILE A 79 -4.63 0.72 -3.79
CA ILE A 79 -3.71 0.01 -4.70
C ILE A 79 -3.32 0.91 -5.88
N VAL A 80 -4.27 1.60 -6.50
CA VAL A 80 -3.99 2.51 -7.62
C VAL A 80 -3.08 3.66 -7.18
N GLU A 81 -3.28 4.22 -5.99
CA GLU A 81 -2.41 5.26 -5.42
C GLU A 81 -0.98 4.73 -5.19
N SER A 82 -0.83 3.53 -4.63
CA SER A 82 0.49 2.89 -4.48
C SER A 82 1.15 2.63 -5.83
N LEU A 83 0.42 2.11 -6.82
CA LEU A 83 0.96 1.90 -8.17
C LEU A 83 1.29 3.22 -8.88
N THR A 84 0.55 4.29 -8.58
CA THR A 84 0.84 5.63 -9.13
C THR A 84 2.16 6.15 -8.61
N LEU A 85 2.44 5.96 -7.32
CA LEU A 85 3.73 6.31 -6.72
C LEU A 85 4.89 5.59 -7.42
N LEU A 86 4.79 4.27 -7.49
CA LEU A 86 5.80 3.38 -8.09
C LEU A 86 5.94 3.63 -9.60
N GLY A 87 4.84 3.98 -10.26
CA GLY A 87 4.75 4.29 -11.69
C GLY A 87 5.19 5.70 -12.06
N ASN A 88 5.83 6.45 -11.14
CA ASN A 88 6.23 7.85 -11.35
C ASN A 88 5.06 8.77 -11.77
N GLY A 89 3.88 8.55 -11.21
CA GLY A 89 2.65 9.30 -11.48
C GLY A 89 1.73 8.65 -12.50
N ASP A 90 2.12 7.53 -13.13
CA ASP A 90 1.26 6.76 -14.02
C ASP A 90 1.15 5.30 -13.57
N PRO A 91 0.00 4.86 -13.01
CA PRO A 91 -0.18 3.48 -12.56
C PRO A 91 -0.36 2.49 -13.71
N ILE A 92 -0.69 2.94 -14.93
CA ILE A 92 -1.14 2.06 -16.02
C ILE A 92 -0.05 1.05 -16.44
N PRO A 93 1.22 1.43 -16.63
CA PRO A 93 2.26 0.47 -16.98
C PRO A 93 2.41 -0.66 -15.95
N LEU A 94 2.35 -0.31 -14.66
CA LEU A 94 2.47 -1.28 -13.57
C LEU A 94 1.25 -2.17 -13.45
N LEU A 95 0.07 -1.57 -13.58
CA LEU A 95 -1.19 -2.30 -13.58
C LEU A 95 -1.24 -3.30 -14.74
N THR A 96 -0.82 -2.88 -15.93
CA THR A 96 -0.73 -3.76 -17.11
C THR A 96 0.22 -4.92 -16.86
N GLU A 97 1.34 -4.67 -16.19
CA GLU A 97 2.32 -5.69 -15.86
C GLU A 97 1.80 -6.73 -14.85
N VAL A 98 1.17 -6.26 -13.76
CA VAL A 98 0.52 -7.14 -12.79
C VAL A 98 -0.57 -7.97 -13.47
N LEU A 99 -1.45 -7.35 -14.25
CA LEU A 99 -2.54 -8.05 -14.92
C LEU A 99 -2.02 -9.09 -15.94
N THR A 100 -1.03 -8.75 -16.76
CA THR A 100 -0.46 -9.69 -17.74
C THR A 100 0.38 -10.80 -17.08
N TYR A 101 0.80 -10.64 -15.82
CA TYR A 101 1.43 -11.71 -15.03
C TYR A 101 0.40 -12.78 -14.60
N HIS A 102 -0.88 -12.42 -14.51
CA HIS A 102 -1.98 -13.35 -14.20
C HIS A 102 -2.50 -14.10 -15.43
N VAL A 103 -1.94 -13.86 -16.63
CA VAL A 103 -2.42 -14.49 -17.87
C VAL A 103 -1.34 -15.37 -18.45
N ALA A 104 -1.70 -16.59 -18.84
CA ALA A 104 -0.86 -17.53 -19.58
C ALA A 104 -1.49 -17.85 -20.95
N ALA A 105 -0.66 -18.25 -21.90
CA ALA A 105 -1.10 -18.70 -23.21
C ALA A 105 -1.55 -20.17 -23.19
N GLY A 106 -2.61 -20.48 -23.94
CA GLY A 106 -3.24 -21.79 -24.02
C GLY A 106 -4.32 -22.02 -22.97
N GLU A 107 -5.14 -23.03 -23.18
CA GLU A 107 -6.14 -23.52 -22.22
C GLU A 107 -5.50 -24.58 -21.33
N LEU A 108 -5.00 -24.15 -20.17
CA LEU A 108 -4.46 -25.02 -19.13
C LEU A 108 -5.56 -25.34 -18.12
N ASP A 109 -6.06 -26.57 -18.13
CA ASP A 109 -6.98 -27.04 -17.10
C ASP A 109 -6.26 -27.24 -15.74
N ALA A 110 -7.01 -27.57 -14.70
CA ALA A 110 -6.44 -27.77 -13.36
C ALA A 110 -5.36 -28.85 -13.35
N ALA A 111 -5.49 -29.92 -14.14
CA ALA A 111 -4.49 -30.98 -14.20
C ALA A 111 -3.21 -30.50 -14.90
N ASP A 112 -3.34 -29.71 -15.96
CA ASP A 112 -2.22 -29.07 -16.64
C ASP A 112 -1.49 -28.08 -15.72
N VAL A 113 -2.24 -27.25 -14.99
CA VAL A 113 -1.68 -26.31 -14.00
C VAL A 113 -0.92 -27.07 -12.91
N LEU A 114 -1.55 -28.04 -12.25
CA LEU A 114 -0.96 -28.76 -11.12
C LEU A 114 0.22 -29.66 -11.51
N SER A 115 0.25 -30.16 -12.74
CA SER A 115 1.38 -30.95 -13.26
C SER A 115 2.51 -30.08 -13.82
N SER A 116 2.28 -28.78 -14.00
CA SER A 116 3.26 -27.85 -14.54
C SER A 116 4.31 -27.47 -13.50
N THR A 117 5.58 -27.62 -13.88
CA THR A 117 6.69 -27.10 -13.06
C THR A 117 6.79 -25.59 -13.09
N ARG A 118 6.43 -24.97 -14.22
CA ARG A 118 6.42 -23.52 -14.47
C ARG A 118 5.41 -23.18 -15.55
N ILE A 119 4.64 -22.12 -15.35
CA ILE A 119 3.64 -21.61 -16.30
C ILE A 119 4.11 -20.25 -16.81
N PRO A 120 4.51 -20.12 -18.09
CA PRO A 120 4.90 -18.83 -18.66
C PRO A 120 3.72 -17.86 -18.73
N THR A 121 3.93 -16.63 -18.30
CA THR A 121 2.91 -15.57 -18.32
C THR A 121 3.08 -14.67 -19.53
N LEU A 122 2.05 -13.91 -19.91
CA LEU A 122 2.11 -12.95 -21.00
C LEU A 122 3.03 -11.77 -20.70
N GLN A 123 3.21 -11.45 -19.41
CA GLN A 123 4.22 -10.49 -18.94
C GLN A 123 5.66 -10.97 -19.21
N GLY A 124 5.89 -12.28 -19.34
CA GLY A 124 7.19 -12.90 -19.60
C GLY A 124 7.80 -13.63 -18.39
N GLY A 125 7.23 -13.42 -17.20
CA GLY A 125 7.51 -14.15 -15.97
C GLY A 125 6.98 -15.59 -15.97
N ARG A 126 7.11 -16.28 -14.84
CA ARG A 126 6.68 -17.68 -14.70
C ARG A 126 6.03 -17.94 -13.34
N LEU A 127 4.80 -18.42 -13.35
CA LEU A 127 4.12 -18.92 -12.16
C LEU A 127 4.65 -20.31 -11.80
N ARG A 128 4.63 -20.61 -10.50
CA ARG A 128 5.00 -21.91 -9.95
C ARG A 128 3.89 -22.36 -9.03
N VAL A 129 3.54 -23.63 -9.09
CA VAL A 129 2.56 -24.24 -8.19
C VAL A 129 3.26 -24.71 -6.92
N ASP A 130 2.63 -24.46 -5.78
CA ASP A 130 2.90 -25.14 -4.51
C ASP A 130 1.79 -26.17 -4.27
N ASP A 131 2.13 -27.44 -4.51
CA ASP A 131 1.25 -28.60 -4.35
C ASP A 131 1.28 -29.16 -2.91
N GLY A 132 2.04 -28.54 -2.01
CA GLY A 132 2.10 -28.89 -0.60
C GLY A 132 0.94 -28.35 0.23
N THR A 133 0.11 -27.47 -0.33
CA THR A 133 -1.03 -26.84 0.34
C THR A 133 -2.36 -27.50 -0.04
N THR A 134 -3.41 -27.27 0.74
CA THR A 134 -4.77 -27.71 0.40
C THR A 134 -5.76 -26.58 0.69
N PRO A 135 -6.36 -25.95 -0.34
CA PRO A 135 -6.16 -26.20 -1.77
C PRO A 135 -4.73 -25.87 -2.26
N PRO A 136 -4.31 -26.34 -3.45
CA PRO A 136 -3.04 -25.95 -4.05
C PRO A 136 -2.94 -24.43 -4.20
N SER A 137 -1.73 -23.90 -4.11
CA SER A 137 -1.46 -22.46 -4.24
C SER A 137 -0.46 -22.18 -5.35
N LEU A 138 -0.37 -20.92 -5.75
CA LEU A 138 0.68 -20.41 -6.62
C LEU A 138 1.71 -19.69 -5.75
N ILE A 139 2.98 -19.95 -6.01
CA ILE A 139 4.07 -19.28 -5.32
C ILE A 139 4.13 -17.85 -5.83
N ASP A 140 3.90 -16.89 -4.93
CA ASP A 140 4.13 -15.48 -5.24
C ASP A 140 5.63 -15.25 -5.44
N ALA A 141 5.93 -14.32 -6.32
CA ALA A 141 7.31 -13.99 -6.63
C ALA A 141 7.91 -13.16 -5.48
N ASP A 142 7.12 -12.30 -4.84
CA ASP A 142 7.44 -11.59 -3.62
C ASP A 142 7.27 -12.49 -2.39
N VAL A 143 8.30 -12.57 -1.54
CA VAL A 143 8.30 -13.45 -0.36
C VAL A 143 7.48 -12.89 0.81
N GLY A 144 7.15 -11.59 0.78
CA GLY A 144 6.32 -10.92 1.78
C GLY A 144 4.82 -11.04 1.49
N VAL A 145 4.44 -11.42 0.27
CA VAL A 145 3.05 -11.66 -0.11
C VAL A 145 2.69 -13.14 0.10
N PRO A 146 1.60 -13.46 0.80
CA PRO A 146 1.13 -14.85 0.92
C PRO A 146 0.84 -15.47 -0.45
N ASN A 147 1.27 -16.72 -0.63
CA ASN A 147 0.98 -17.50 -1.84
C ASN A 147 -0.54 -17.60 -2.07
N PRO A 148 -1.07 -17.13 -3.21
CA PRO A 148 -2.49 -17.25 -3.52
C PRO A 148 -2.92 -18.71 -3.68
N GLY A 149 -3.95 -19.11 -2.96
CA GLY A 149 -4.67 -20.35 -3.14
C GLY A 149 -5.53 -20.34 -4.40
N ILE A 150 -5.63 -21.49 -5.06
CA ILE A 150 -6.53 -21.71 -6.18
C ILE A 150 -7.87 -22.21 -5.62
N ILE A 151 -8.87 -21.33 -5.56
CA ILE A 151 -10.14 -21.57 -4.86
C ILE A 151 -11.26 -22.06 -5.78
N ALA A 152 -11.16 -21.79 -7.07
CA ALA A 152 -12.01 -22.37 -8.10
C ALA A 152 -11.19 -22.64 -9.36
N THR A 153 -11.48 -23.74 -10.05
CA THR A 153 -10.72 -24.17 -11.22
C THR A 153 -11.66 -24.46 -12.39
N ASP A 154 -11.08 -24.48 -13.59
CA ASP A 154 -11.74 -24.95 -14.81
C ASP A 154 -13.03 -24.19 -15.15
N ILE A 155 -13.09 -22.90 -14.85
CA ILE A 155 -14.20 -22.04 -15.25
C ILE A 155 -14.08 -21.81 -16.76
N ALA A 156 -14.88 -22.52 -17.53
CA ALA A 156 -14.82 -22.52 -18.98
C ALA A 156 -15.29 -21.18 -19.57
N ALA A 157 -14.49 -20.64 -20.49
CA ALA A 157 -14.82 -19.49 -21.35
C ALA A 157 -14.75 -19.90 -22.83
N GLU A 158 -15.34 -19.11 -23.72
CA GLU A 158 -15.27 -19.35 -25.17
C GLU A 158 -13.84 -19.29 -25.71
N ASN A 159 -13.00 -18.43 -25.11
CA ASN A 159 -11.63 -18.14 -25.52
C ASN A 159 -10.58 -18.56 -24.47
N GLY A 160 -10.92 -19.50 -23.59
CA GLY A 160 -9.99 -19.95 -22.57
C GLY A 160 -10.59 -20.58 -21.32
N VAL A 161 -9.83 -20.51 -20.24
CA VAL A 161 -10.19 -21.02 -18.92
C VAL A 161 -9.78 -20.03 -17.83
N ILE A 162 -10.60 -19.93 -16.79
CA ILE A 162 -10.34 -19.09 -15.61
C ILE A 162 -10.13 -20.00 -14.39
N HIS A 163 -9.11 -19.69 -13.60
CA HIS A 163 -8.89 -20.22 -12.25
C HIS A 163 -8.96 -19.05 -11.26
N ALA A 164 -9.85 -19.12 -10.28
CA ALA A 164 -10.01 -18.06 -9.29
C ALA A 164 -8.97 -18.19 -8.17
N LEU A 165 -8.41 -17.05 -7.75
CA LEU A 165 -7.41 -16.93 -6.70
C LEU A 165 -7.94 -16.12 -5.51
N ASP A 166 -7.50 -16.48 -4.30
CA ASP A 166 -7.73 -15.71 -3.06
C ASP A 166 -6.61 -14.71 -2.73
N GLY A 167 -5.64 -14.53 -3.64
CA GLY A 167 -4.57 -13.54 -3.52
C GLY A 167 -4.16 -12.98 -4.90
N VAL A 168 -3.48 -11.84 -4.89
CA VAL A 168 -2.97 -11.18 -6.10
C VAL A 168 -1.49 -11.54 -6.28
N LEU A 169 -1.14 -12.01 -7.47
CA LEU A 169 0.24 -12.33 -7.82
C LEU A 169 1.04 -11.08 -8.20
N LEU A 170 2.17 -10.83 -7.54
CA LEU A 170 3.05 -9.72 -7.88
C LEU A 170 4.27 -10.20 -8.70
N PRO A 171 4.61 -9.55 -9.82
CA PRO A 171 5.81 -9.89 -10.58
C PRO A 171 7.08 -9.37 -9.87
N LEU A 172 8.08 -10.24 -9.64
CA LEU A 172 9.42 -9.91 -9.08
C LEU A 172 10.23 -8.89 -9.90
N SER A 173 9.71 -8.48 -11.04
CA SER A 173 10.30 -7.47 -11.90
C SER A 173 9.13 -6.68 -12.40
N VAL A 174 8.92 -5.52 -11.79
CA VAL A 174 8.23 -4.44 -12.45
C VAL A 174 9.15 -3.94 -13.58
N SER A 175 8.92 -4.43 -14.80
CA SER A 175 9.64 -4.18 -16.04
C SER A 175 9.52 -2.72 -16.43
N GLY A 176 10.36 -1.91 -15.81
CA GLY A 176 10.51 -0.50 -16.16
C GLY A 176 11.39 0.27 -15.18
N ILE A 177 11.51 -0.20 -13.94
CA ILE A 177 12.11 0.59 -12.85
C ILE A 177 13.54 0.14 -12.48
N LEU A 178 14.05 -0.95 -13.08
CA LEU A 178 15.49 -1.28 -13.01
C LEU A 178 16.41 -0.27 -13.73
N SER A 179 15.86 0.84 -14.25
CA SER A 179 16.63 1.98 -14.76
C SER A 179 17.14 2.94 -13.66
N GLN A 180 16.74 2.80 -12.38
CA GLN A 180 17.13 3.75 -11.31
C GLN A 180 17.78 3.16 -10.05
N ARG A 181 18.59 2.10 -10.11
CA ARG A 181 19.48 1.68 -8.99
C ARG A 181 18.81 1.53 -7.59
N GLY A 182 17.56 1.09 -7.48
CA GLY A 182 16.90 0.87 -6.19
C GLY A 182 15.80 -0.19 -6.19
N THR A 183 15.10 -0.30 -5.06
CA THR A 183 14.08 -1.33 -4.75
C THR A 183 12.71 -0.66 -4.60
N ASP A 184 11.80 -0.89 -5.54
CA ASP A 184 10.55 -0.12 -5.59
C ASP A 184 9.47 -0.63 -4.64
N LEU A 185 9.40 -1.94 -4.35
CA LEU A 185 8.44 -2.51 -3.40
C LEU A 185 9.16 -3.41 -2.40
N VAL A 186 8.85 -3.20 -1.12
CA VAL A 186 9.29 -4.05 -0.02
C VAL A 186 8.09 -4.38 0.85
N ILE A 187 7.86 -5.68 1.05
CA ILE A 187 6.90 -6.21 2.02
C ILE A 187 7.69 -7.09 2.98
N GLY A 188 7.86 -6.60 4.19
CA GLY A 188 8.62 -7.25 5.24
C GLY A 188 7.80 -8.29 6.01
N ASP A 189 8.52 -9.15 6.73
CA ASP A 189 7.94 -10.24 7.51
C ASP A 189 7.75 -9.86 8.98
N GLY A 190 7.88 -10.79 9.92
CA GLY A 190 7.79 -10.51 11.36
C GLY A 190 9.15 -10.32 12.05
N ALA A 191 10.24 -10.25 11.29
CA ALA A 191 11.59 -10.14 11.82
C ALA A 191 12.12 -8.70 11.74
N SER A 192 12.85 -8.31 12.77
CA SER A 192 13.58 -7.03 12.81
C SER A 192 14.67 -6.98 11.73
N THR A 193 14.49 -6.08 10.78
CA THR A 193 15.22 -6.04 9.52
C THR A 193 15.69 -4.61 9.20
N VAL A 194 16.78 -4.52 8.43
CA VAL A 194 17.27 -3.24 7.89
C VAL A 194 17.01 -3.22 6.39
N TYR A 195 16.20 -2.27 5.95
CA TYR A 195 15.86 -2.05 4.55
C TYR A 195 16.58 -0.80 4.02
N GLU A 196 17.22 -0.92 2.84
CA GLU A 196 17.86 0.19 2.14
C GLU A 196 17.48 0.11 0.65
N THR A 197 16.56 0.98 0.23
CA THR A 197 15.98 0.96 -1.13
C THR A 197 16.77 1.84 -2.11
N ARG A 198 17.56 2.79 -1.59
CA ARG A 198 18.54 3.66 -2.27
C ARG A 198 17.94 4.78 -3.12
N GLY A 199 17.06 4.48 -4.05
CA GLY A 199 16.38 5.52 -4.82
C GLY A 199 15.54 4.99 -5.96
N GLY A 200 14.70 5.87 -6.52
CA GLY A 200 13.40 5.45 -7.03
C GLY A 200 12.33 5.91 -6.06
N ASN A 201 11.07 5.94 -6.50
CA ASN A 201 9.97 6.11 -5.55
C ASN A 201 9.66 4.72 -5.02
N ASP A 202 9.82 4.53 -3.72
CA ASP A 202 9.78 3.22 -3.10
C ASP A 202 8.55 3.11 -2.17
N TYR A 203 7.94 1.93 -2.13
CA TYR A 203 6.88 1.57 -1.19
C TYR A 203 7.40 0.48 -0.26
N VAL A 204 7.52 0.79 1.03
CA VAL A 204 8.06 -0.11 2.04
C VAL A 204 7.02 -0.33 3.12
N SER A 205 6.51 -1.54 3.26
CA SER A 205 5.82 -2.00 4.47
C SER A 205 6.78 -2.90 5.24
N ALA A 206 7.39 -2.39 6.32
CA ALA A 206 8.51 -3.05 7.01
C ALA A 206 8.12 -4.36 7.71
N GLY A 207 6.84 -4.53 8.03
CA GLY A 207 6.30 -5.74 8.65
C GLY A 207 6.32 -5.63 10.18
N ALA A 208 6.18 -6.74 10.89
CA ALA A 208 6.32 -6.70 12.34
C ALA A 208 7.81 -6.82 12.74
N GLY A 209 8.17 -6.34 13.92
CA GLY A 209 9.55 -6.32 14.38
C GLY A 209 10.03 -4.89 14.58
N ASN A 210 11.25 -4.72 15.09
CA ASN A 210 11.86 -3.41 15.21
C ASN A 210 12.74 -3.17 13.99
N ASP A 211 12.22 -2.46 13.01
CA ASP A 211 12.81 -2.30 11.70
C ASP A 211 13.58 -0.99 11.57
N MET A 212 14.51 -0.96 10.61
CA MET A 212 15.18 0.26 10.20
C MET A 212 15.07 0.42 8.69
N VAL A 213 14.40 1.48 8.25
CA VAL A 213 14.20 1.78 6.83
C VAL A 213 14.99 3.02 6.42
N LEU A 214 15.75 2.89 5.34
CA LEU A 214 16.45 3.96 4.63
C LEU A 214 15.89 4.02 3.19
N ALA A 215 14.95 4.94 2.94
CA ALA A 215 14.21 5.00 1.67
C ALA A 215 14.99 5.69 0.53
N GLY A 216 15.99 6.50 0.87
CA GLY A 216 17.01 6.89 -0.09
C GLY A 216 16.68 8.12 -0.92
N ARG A 217 16.20 7.96 -2.14
CA ARG A 217 15.98 9.09 -3.06
C ARG A 217 14.73 8.87 -3.89
N GLY A 218 13.74 9.70 -3.70
CA GLY A 218 12.49 9.62 -4.44
C GLY A 218 11.40 10.12 -3.52
N ASN A 219 10.16 10.00 -3.97
CA ASN A 219 9.03 10.22 -3.08
C ASN A 219 8.63 8.84 -2.56
N ASP A 220 8.97 8.56 -1.32
CA ASP A 220 8.85 7.22 -0.76
C ASP A 220 7.65 7.13 0.19
N VAL A 221 7.01 5.96 0.26
CA VAL A 221 6.01 5.64 1.28
C VAL A 221 6.58 4.54 2.15
N VAL A 222 6.70 4.81 3.46
CA VAL A 222 7.27 3.88 4.43
C VAL A 222 6.30 3.68 5.57
N LEU A 223 5.92 2.42 5.81
CA LEU A 223 5.10 1.97 6.93
C LEU A 223 5.95 1.10 7.85
N GLY A 224 6.06 1.49 9.13
CA GLY A 224 6.74 0.71 10.18
C GLY A 224 5.94 -0.53 10.58
N ARG A 225 4.61 -0.40 10.65
CA ARG A 225 3.65 -1.43 11.10
C ARG A 225 3.77 -1.71 12.60
N ASN A 226 4.24 -2.89 13.02
CA ASN A 226 4.19 -3.29 14.43
C ASN A 226 5.60 -3.43 14.99
N GLY A 227 5.98 -2.56 15.90
CA GLY A 227 7.25 -2.65 16.61
C GLY A 227 7.81 -1.27 16.89
N SER A 228 9.08 -1.18 17.27
CA SER A 228 9.73 0.11 17.51
C SER A 228 10.72 0.38 16.39
N ASP A 229 10.29 1.17 15.44
CA ASP A 229 10.91 1.33 14.13
C ASP A 229 11.74 2.61 14.01
N VAL A 230 12.68 2.59 13.08
CA VAL A 230 13.47 3.76 12.69
C VAL A 230 13.28 4.01 11.20
N LEU A 231 12.46 5.01 10.86
CA LEU A 231 12.09 5.31 9.48
C LEU A 231 12.79 6.59 9.01
N LYS A 232 13.47 6.53 7.86
CA LYS A 232 14.14 7.69 7.26
C LYS A 232 13.81 7.81 5.77
N GLY A 233 13.11 8.87 5.41
CA GLY A 233 12.76 9.18 4.02
C GLY A 233 13.98 9.54 3.17
N GLN A 234 14.79 10.46 3.67
CA GLN A 234 16.07 10.91 3.09
C GLN A 234 15.94 12.03 2.06
N LEU A 235 15.78 11.76 0.77
CA LEU A 235 15.68 12.81 -0.26
C LEU A 235 14.40 12.66 -1.06
N GLY A 236 13.53 13.66 -1.01
CA GLY A 236 12.32 13.75 -1.79
C GLY A 236 11.12 13.92 -0.88
N ALA A 237 9.91 13.94 -1.43
CA ALA A 237 8.70 14.17 -0.63
C ALA A 237 8.18 12.83 -0.11
N ASP A 238 8.52 12.51 1.14
CA ASP A 238 8.30 11.19 1.71
C ASP A 238 7.05 11.15 2.59
N THR A 239 6.42 9.99 2.71
CA THR A 239 5.37 9.69 3.67
C THR A 239 5.84 8.61 4.61
N LEU A 240 6.03 8.95 5.88
CA LEU A 240 6.49 8.05 6.93
C LEU A 240 5.36 7.82 7.93
N ILE A 241 4.96 6.56 8.12
CA ILE A 241 3.91 6.15 9.04
C ILE A 241 4.48 5.07 9.98
N GLY A 242 4.58 5.34 11.27
CA GLY A 242 5.11 4.40 12.27
C GLY A 242 4.14 3.24 12.55
N ASN A 243 2.84 3.55 12.56
CA ASN A 243 1.74 2.66 12.94
C ASN A 243 1.73 2.32 14.44
N LYS A 244 2.26 1.19 14.89
CA LYS A 244 2.14 0.77 16.29
C LYS A 244 3.50 0.48 16.89
N GLY A 245 3.83 1.27 17.90
CA GLY A 245 4.94 1.08 18.82
C GLY A 245 5.71 2.38 18.97
N SER A 246 6.83 2.37 19.67
CA SER A 246 7.57 3.61 19.94
C SER A 246 8.62 3.88 18.88
N ASP A 247 8.26 4.70 17.90
CA ASP A 247 8.97 4.86 16.65
C ASP A 247 9.83 6.14 16.61
N GLN A 248 10.81 6.12 15.71
CA GLN A 248 11.67 7.26 15.38
C GLN A 248 11.57 7.56 13.88
N LEU A 249 10.83 8.61 13.53
CA LEU A 249 10.59 9.01 12.15
C LEU A 249 11.38 10.28 11.81
N ASN A 250 12.05 10.29 10.66
CA ASN A 250 12.80 11.43 10.17
C ASN A 250 12.69 11.58 8.64
N GLY A 251 11.91 12.56 8.18
CA GLY A 251 11.75 12.89 6.75
C GLY A 251 13.07 13.25 6.07
N ASN A 252 13.92 14.01 6.77
CA ASN A 252 15.21 14.55 6.32
C ASN A 252 15.10 15.71 5.33
N ARG A 253 14.94 15.48 4.02
CA ARG A 253 14.91 16.57 3.03
C ARG A 253 13.77 16.35 2.05
N GLY A 254 12.93 17.36 1.95
CA GLY A 254 11.77 17.39 1.07
C GLY A 254 10.56 17.81 1.87
N ARG A 255 9.39 17.82 1.22
CA ARG A 255 8.13 18.11 1.91
C ARG A 255 7.60 16.77 2.38
N ASP A 256 7.77 16.50 3.67
CA ASP A 256 7.51 15.18 4.20
C ASP A 256 6.19 15.14 4.98
N VAL A 257 5.50 14.00 4.94
CA VAL A 257 4.37 13.68 5.79
C VAL A 257 4.84 12.67 6.83
N VAL A 258 4.66 12.99 8.11
CA VAL A 258 5.16 12.19 9.22
C VAL A 258 4.02 11.89 10.20
N ASP A 259 3.67 10.62 10.35
CA ASP A 259 2.64 10.12 11.26
C ASP A 259 3.26 9.07 12.18
N GLY A 260 3.31 9.33 13.48
CA GLY A 260 3.83 8.37 14.47
C GLY A 260 2.94 7.13 14.58
N GLY A 261 1.62 7.34 14.55
CA GLY A 261 0.65 6.30 14.84
C GLY A 261 0.32 6.22 16.33
N ARG A 262 0.36 5.02 16.90
CA ARG A 262 0.04 4.72 18.31
C ARG A 262 1.30 4.46 19.10
N ASP A 263 1.19 4.61 20.43
CA ASP A 263 2.31 4.60 21.38
C ASP A 263 3.16 5.88 21.27
N ASN A 264 4.33 5.95 21.93
CA ASN A 264 5.04 7.23 22.10
C ASN A 264 6.15 7.40 21.05
N ASP A 265 6.00 8.39 20.17
CA ASP A 265 6.88 8.56 19.01
C ASP A 265 7.78 9.79 19.08
N GLN A 266 8.89 9.70 18.33
CA GLN A 266 9.82 10.81 18.11
C GLN A 266 9.83 11.17 16.63
N LEU A 267 9.32 12.38 16.34
CA LEU A 267 9.04 12.83 14.99
C LEU A 267 9.98 13.98 14.59
N ARG A 268 10.54 13.87 13.39
CA ARG A 268 11.37 14.89 12.76
C ARG A 268 10.94 15.08 11.31
N GLY A 269 10.62 16.31 10.93
CA GLY A 269 10.33 16.66 9.54
C GLY A 269 11.64 16.80 8.76
N GLY A 270 12.59 17.56 9.32
CA GLY A 270 13.85 17.85 8.67
C GLY A 270 13.77 19.17 7.90
N ALA A 271 14.12 19.14 6.63
CA ALA A 271 14.23 20.32 5.78
C ALA A 271 13.22 20.28 4.63
N GLY A 272 12.28 21.21 4.65
CA GLY A 272 11.23 21.40 3.65
C GLY A 272 10.02 22.03 4.30
N ASP A 273 8.82 21.81 3.79
CA ASP A 273 7.60 22.26 4.47
C ASP A 273 6.86 21.00 4.88
N ASP A 274 6.98 20.61 6.14
CA ASP A 274 6.62 19.26 6.59
C ASP A 274 5.22 19.23 7.22
N THR A 275 4.55 18.08 7.16
CA THR A 275 3.23 17.85 7.76
C THR A 275 3.34 16.75 8.80
N PHE A 276 3.04 17.05 10.05
CA PHE A 276 2.95 16.06 11.12
C PHE A 276 1.48 15.72 11.38
N VAL A 277 1.11 14.45 11.21
CA VAL A 277 -0.27 13.99 11.27
C VAL A 277 -0.55 13.36 12.64
N PHE A 278 -1.69 13.72 13.24
CA PHE A 278 -2.14 13.13 14.50
C PHE A 278 -3.59 12.68 14.38
N SER A 279 -3.82 11.43 14.79
CA SER A 279 -5.14 10.80 14.87
C SER A 279 -5.42 10.32 16.29
N LYS A 280 -6.68 10.14 16.68
CA LYS A 280 -7.05 9.73 18.04
C LYS A 280 -6.25 8.50 18.53
N GLY A 281 -5.79 8.55 19.78
CA GLY A 281 -5.06 7.46 20.42
C GLY A 281 -3.60 7.38 19.99
N TYR A 282 -2.99 8.52 19.67
CA TYR A 282 -1.56 8.64 19.38
C TYR A 282 -0.69 8.68 20.65
N ASP A 283 -1.27 8.65 21.85
CA ASP A 283 -0.52 8.65 23.10
C ASP A 283 0.42 9.85 23.25
N ARG A 284 1.75 9.71 23.30
CA ARG A 284 2.63 10.83 23.66
C ARG A 284 3.79 11.02 22.71
N ASP A 285 3.63 11.99 21.84
CA ASP A 285 4.59 12.26 20.79
C ASP A 285 5.40 13.52 21.03
N VAL A 286 6.60 13.50 20.47
CA VAL A 286 7.52 14.63 20.48
C VAL A 286 7.91 14.98 19.06
N VAL A 287 7.52 16.17 18.62
CA VAL A 287 8.05 16.77 17.39
C VAL A 287 9.30 17.56 17.74
N ILE A 288 10.42 17.18 17.16
CA ILE A 288 11.76 17.61 17.58
C ILE A 288 12.17 18.94 16.93
N ASP A 289 11.72 19.22 15.70
CA ASP A 289 12.24 20.31 14.88
C ASP A 289 11.18 21.13 14.13
N PHE A 290 9.96 21.21 14.67
CA PHE A 290 8.87 21.99 14.08
C PHE A 290 9.27 23.43 13.78
N ARG A 291 9.16 23.84 12.51
CA ARG A 291 9.44 25.19 12.02
C ARG A 291 8.13 25.95 11.79
N ASN A 292 7.78 26.76 12.78
CA ASN A 292 6.65 27.68 12.73
C ASN A 292 6.59 28.54 11.45
N GLY A 293 5.41 28.62 10.85
CA GLY A 293 5.15 29.30 9.58
C GLY A 293 5.69 28.57 8.34
N GLN A 294 6.15 27.33 8.49
CA GLN A 294 6.65 26.49 7.40
C GLN A 294 6.08 25.06 7.48
N ASP A 295 6.21 24.42 8.63
CA ASP A 295 5.64 23.11 8.90
C ASP A 295 4.21 23.27 9.43
N VAL A 296 3.41 22.21 9.30
CA VAL A 296 2.02 22.16 9.75
C VAL A 296 1.73 20.91 10.58
N ILE A 297 0.83 21.05 11.55
CA ILE A 297 0.30 19.95 12.35
C ILE A 297 -1.12 19.64 11.86
N ASP A 298 -1.33 18.46 11.29
CA ASP A 298 -2.64 17.99 10.87
C ASP A 298 -3.35 17.28 12.03
N VAL A 299 -4.44 17.89 12.52
CA VAL A 299 -5.25 17.37 13.62
C VAL A 299 -6.63 16.89 13.15
N ARG A 300 -6.85 16.76 11.83
CA ARG A 300 -8.12 16.27 11.26
C ARG A 300 -8.51 14.88 11.75
N GLY A 301 -7.53 14.08 12.15
CA GLY A 301 -7.75 12.76 12.75
C GLY A 301 -8.19 12.80 14.23
N THR A 302 -8.30 13.99 14.84
CA THR A 302 -8.65 14.18 16.26
C THR A 302 -10.07 14.75 16.46
N ASP A 303 -10.44 15.12 17.69
CA ASP A 303 -11.68 15.86 17.98
C ASP A 303 -11.54 17.40 17.92
N ILE A 304 -10.36 17.90 17.54
CA ILE A 304 -10.08 19.33 17.43
C ILE A 304 -10.38 19.82 16.01
N ASP A 305 -11.41 20.65 15.89
CA ASP A 305 -11.91 21.20 14.61
C ASP A 305 -11.67 22.71 14.45
N THR A 306 -11.10 23.36 15.46
CA THR A 306 -10.85 24.81 15.45
C THR A 306 -9.63 25.17 16.29
N PHE A 307 -8.95 26.26 15.93
CA PHE A 307 -7.85 26.79 16.73
C PHE A 307 -8.28 27.19 18.15
N GLY A 308 -9.52 27.64 18.34
CA GLY A 308 -10.03 27.95 19.68
C GLY A 308 -10.10 26.72 20.60
N LYS A 309 -10.54 25.56 20.08
CA LYS A 309 -10.50 24.31 20.86
C LYS A 309 -9.07 23.83 21.09
N LEU A 310 -8.19 24.03 20.11
CA LEU A 310 -6.76 23.72 20.26
C LEU A 310 -6.13 24.58 21.37
N ASP A 311 -6.49 25.87 21.45
CA ASP A 311 -5.94 26.80 22.44
C ASP A 311 -6.20 26.34 23.89
N ASP A 312 -7.37 25.73 24.12
CA ASP A 312 -7.75 25.12 25.40
C ASP A 312 -6.87 23.90 25.79
N THR A 313 -6.12 23.32 24.84
CA THR A 313 -5.22 22.17 25.09
C THR A 313 -3.82 22.59 25.53
N PHE A 314 -3.44 23.85 25.38
CA PHE A 314 -2.07 24.27 25.66
C PHE A 314 -1.72 24.21 27.14
N VAL A 315 -0.57 23.60 27.42
CA VAL A 315 0.05 23.54 28.74
C VAL A 315 1.45 24.11 28.64
N ASP A 316 1.64 25.36 29.07
CA ASP A 316 2.95 26.01 29.01
C ASP A 316 3.98 25.32 29.92
N ARG A 317 5.17 25.06 29.37
CA ARG A 317 6.29 24.38 30.04
C ARG A 317 7.61 25.01 29.59
N ALA A 318 8.58 25.01 30.50
CA ALA A 318 9.88 25.67 30.30
C ALA A 318 10.75 25.15 29.12
N PHE A 319 10.35 24.10 28.40
CA PHE A 319 11.17 23.42 27.37
C PHE A 319 10.49 23.31 25.99
N GLY A 320 9.31 23.88 25.81
CA GLY A 320 8.54 23.82 24.57
C GLY A 320 7.05 23.85 24.83
N THR A 321 6.27 23.84 23.75
CA THR A 321 4.81 23.85 23.82
C THR A 321 4.29 22.44 24.00
N VAL A 322 3.33 22.27 24.89
CA VAL A 322 2.65 21.00 25.11
C VAL A 322 1.18 21.21 24.79
N LEU A 323 0.62 20.30 24.00
CA LEU A 323 -0.81 20.21 23.74
C LEU A 323 -1.32 18.92 24.40
N ASP A 324 -2.24 19.05 25.35
CA ASP A 324 -2.89 17.93 26.04
C ASP A 324 -4.30 17.76 25.47
N PHE A 325 -4.48 16.76 24.61
CA PHE A 325 -5.74 16.48 23.92
C PHE A 325 -6.68 15.62 24.79
N GLY A 326 -6.26 15.26 26.02
CA GLY A 326 -6.99 14.36 26.91
C GLY A 326 -6.87 12.90 26.50
N ASN A 327 -7.51 12.00 27.26
CA ASN A 327 -7.49 10.54 27.04
C ASN A 327 -6.11 9.86 27.00
N GLY A 328 -5.03 10.57 27.34
CA GLY A 328 -3.65 10.07 27.26
C GLY A 328 -2.84 10.74 26.15
N ASP A 329 -3.54 11.35 25.18
CA ASP A 329 -2.99 11.98 23.98
C ASP A 329 -2.34 13.33 24.30
N ARG A 330 -1.04 13.45 24.03
CA ARG A 330 -0.22 14.61 24.34
C ARG A 330 0.88 14.81 23.31
N LEU A 331 0.88 15.97 22.67
CA LEU A 331 1.93 16.40 21.75
C LEU A 331 2.89 17.37 22.43
N VAL A 332 4.19 17.16 22.24
CA VAL A 332 5.24 18.10 22.63
C VAL A 332 5.92 18.67 21.39
N LEU A 333 5.82 19.97 21.20
CA LEU A 333 6.60 20.71 20.21
C LEU A 333 7.87 21.24 20.88
N LEU A 334 8.98 20.53 20.68
CA LEU A 334 10.23 20.78 21.39
C LEU A 334 10.84 22.13 20.97
N GLY A 335 11.10 23.00 21.94
CA GLY A 335 11.72 24.31 21.67
C GLY A 335 10.83 25.31 20.94
N VAL A 336 9.56 25.00 20.72
CA VAL A 336 8.57 25.92 20.13
C VAL A 336 7.88 26.71 21.24
N ASP A 337 7.87 28.03 21.10
CA ASP A 337 7.13 28.94 21.99
C ASP A 337 5.67 29.03 21.54
N GLN A 338 4.73 28.81 22.46
CA GLN A 338 3.29 28.81 22.17
C GLN A 338 2.83 30.13 21.53
N SER A 339 3.43 31.26 21.92
CA SER A 339 3.05 32.59 21.41
C SER A 339 3.36 32.78 19.91
N ARG A 340 4.13 31.86 19.33
CA ARG A 340 4.45 31.87 17.90
C ARG A 340 3.47 31.05 17.07
N LEU A 341 2.68 30.19 17.70
CA LEU A 341 1.73 29.33 17.01
C LEU A 341 0.45 30.11 16.70
N ASP A 342 -0.04 29.94 15.48
CA ASP A 342 -1.32 30.47 15.04
C ASP A 342 -2.11 29.44 14.22
N GLU A 343 -3.32 29.82 13.79
CA GLU A 343 -4.22 28.94 13.04
C GLU A 343 -3.59 28.37 11.75
N SER A 344 -2.61 29.04 11.15
CA SER A 344 -1.95 28.58 9.92
C SER A 344 -0.94 27.46 10.13
N ASP A 345 -0.50 27.23 11.37
CA ASP A 345 0.36 26.09 11.74
C ASP A 345 -0.43 24.77 11.86
N PHE A 346 -1.77 24.80 11.71
CA PHE A 346 -2.63 23.64 11.94
C PHE A 346 -3.62 23.40 10.80
N ILE A 347 -3.95 22.13 10.58
CA ILE A 347 -5.03 21.71 9.67
C ILE A 347 -6.15 21.09 10.49
N PHE A 348 -7.37 21.63 10.35
CA PHE A 348 -8.57 21.21 11.06
C PHE A 348 -9.58 20.53 10.12
N ALA A 349 -10.49 19.73 10.69
CA ALA A 349 -11.54 19.03 9.96
C ALA A 349 -12.71 19.93 9.55
#